data_AF-A0A9P1FGY4-F1
#
_entry.id   AF-A0A9P1FGY4-F1
#
_cell.length_a   1.000
_cell.length_b   1.000
_cell.length_c   1.000
_cell.angle_alpha   90.00
_cell.angle_beta   90.00
_cell.angle_gamma   90.00
#
_symmetry.space_group_name_H-M   'P 1'
#
loop_
_entity.id
_entity.type
_entity.pdbx_description
1 polymer ?
#
loop_
_entity_poly.entity_id
_entity_poly.type
_entity_poly.pdbx_seq_one_letter_code
_entity_poly.pdbx_strand_id
1 'polypeptide(L)'
;MGRWNLFAVFLVASAGQLLTEEVDFHGGFSMIQRQQRQVLVESRPKPWDVHRYVLANFHKAGVHLTAGIFFSIFAALGVPPTSVGNVVYPCSLVNTCFNSDAPVRQMTDSYNASYAQKERKQKNRAPLYTAISVRDPLVMVASAYCYHRDGHEPLNKLVPEKELHGLGFADGAQFTADRILPLIQDIVGSLDDPANHTHVLSFERLTESSESFDKEVQDFMDFMFPDDLITEDERQQALKAATAFDARRNPSATEMGHSNSKDCERKALAAILQMKPGMLRTLHELRAKLGYNGSPSIH
;
A
#
# COMPACT_ATOMS: atom_id res chain seq x y z
N MET A 1 -6.86 19.29 -27.43
CA MET A 1 -6.89 19.60 -25.98
C MET A 1 -8.04 18.80 -25.35
N GLY A 2 -7.78 17.54 -24.99
CA GLY A 2 -8.76 16.68 -24.33
C GLY A 2 -8.33 16.47 -22.88
N ARG A 3 -9.18 16.87 -21.93
CA ARG A 3 -8.98 16.61 -20.50
C ARG A 3 -9.37 15.16 -20.22
N TRP A 4 -8.38 14.29 -19.99
CA TRP A 4 -8.62 12.97 -19.43
C TRP A 4 -8.76 13.11 -17.90
N ASN A 5 -10.00 13.24 -17.43
CA ASN A 5 -10.34 13.04 -16.02
C ASN A 5 -10.45 11.53 -15.78
N LEU A 6 -9.34 10.87 -15.44
CA LEU A 6 -9.35 9.53 -14.87
C LEU A 6 -9.47 9.65 -13.35
N PHE A 7 -10.69 9.89 -12.88
CA PHE A 7 -11.10 9.50 -11.54
C PHE A 7 -12.17 8.43 -11.72
N ALA A 8 -11.74 7.17 -11.74
CA ALA A 8 -12.65 6.07 -11.50
C ALA A 8 -13.06 6.14 -10.03
N VAL A 9 -14.18 6.82 -9.78
CA VAL A 9 -14.94 6.65 -8.54
C VAL A 9 -15.39 5.19 -8.53
N PHE A 10 -14.84 4.40 -7.61
CA PHE A 10 -15.34 3.06 -7.32
C PHE A 10 -16.73 3.18 -6.69
N LEU A 11 -17.75 3.29 -7.54
CA LEU A 11 -19.10 2.84 -7.22
C LEU A 11 -19.15 1.37 -7.61
N VAL A 12 -18.87 0.49 -6.65
CA VAL A 12 -19.28 -0.91 -6.77
C VAL A 12 -20.80 -0.89 -6.82
N ALA A 13 -21.35 -1.18 -7.99
CA ALA A 13 -22.78 -1.43 -8.15
C ALA A 13 -23.13 -2.66 -7.30
N SER A 14 -23.89 -2.44 -6.24
CA SER A 14 -24.52 -3.50 -5.45
C SER A 14 -25.40 -4.35 -6.35
N ALA A 15 -24.90 -5.51 -6.77
CA ALA A 15 -25.70 -6.53 -7.43
C ALA A 15 -26.79 -6.99 -6.46
N GLY A 16 -28.04 -6.98 -6.93
CA GLY A 16 -29.22 -7.25 -6.15
C GLY A 16 -29.15 -8.59 -5.41
N GLN A 17 -29.55 -8.55 -4.14
CA GLN A 17 -29.92 -9.72 -3.37
C GLN A 17 -31.13 -10.38 -4.04
N LEU A 18 -30.88 -11.45 -4.79
CA LEU A 18 -31.86 -12.50 -4.99
C LEU A 18 -32.08 -13.15 -3.62
N LEU A 19 -33.28 -12.97 -3.09
CA LEU A 19 -33.79 -13.68 -1.93
C LEU A 19 -33.90 -15.17 -2.29
N THR A 20 -32.83 -15.92 -2.05
CA THR A 20 -32.94 -17.37 -1.87
C THR A 20 -33.30 -17.60 -0.41
N GLU A 21 -34.53 -18.03 -0.16
CA GLU A 21 -34.94 -18.62 1.12
C GLU A 21 -34.09 -19.88 1.36
N GLU A 22 -32.97 -19.71 2.06
CA GLU A 22 -32.28 -20.85 2.67
C GLU A 22 -33.06 -21.29 3.90
N VAL A 23 -33.46 -22.56 3.87
CA VAL A 23 -34.06 -23.28 4.99
C VAL A 23 -32.97 -23.46 6.05
N ASP A 24 -32.95 -22.52 6.99
CA ASP A 24 -31.95 -22.45 8.06
C ASP A 24 -32.21 -23.53 9.11
N PHE A 25 -31.28 -24.48 9.21
CA PHE A 25 -31.28 -25.58 10.16
C PHE A 25 -31.27 -25.02 11.59
N HIS A 26 -32.40 -25.15 12.28
CA HIS A 26 -32.68 -24.52 13.58
C HIS A 26 -31.75 -25.00 14.71
N GLY A 27 -30.59 -24.36 14.85
CA GLY A 27 -29.91 -24.20 16.13
C GLY A 27 -30.71 -23.21 16.99
N GLY A 28 -31.41 -23.71 18.01
CA GLY A 28 -32.39 -22.97 18.81
C GLY A 28 -31.83 -21.83 19.67
N PHE A 29 -31.51 -20.70 19.06
CA PHE A 29 -31.34 -19.44 19.78
C PHE A 29 -32.66 -18.69 19.85
N SER A 30 -33.05 -18.28 21.06
CA SER A 30 -34.21 -17.42 21.28
C SER A 30 -34.04 -16.08 20.55
N MET A 31 -35.13 -15.48 20.07
CA MET A 31 -35.16 -14.10 19.57
C MET A 31 -34.49 -13.12 20.55
N ILE A 32 -34.63 -13.35 21.86
CA ILE A 32 -34.00 -12.54 22.91
C ILE A 32 -32.47 -12.69 22.88
N GLN A 33 -31.94 -13.89 22.62
CA GLN A 33 -30.49 -14.10 22.49
C GLN A 33 -29.94 -13.45 21.22
N ARG A 34 -30.70 -13.46 20.12
CA ARG A 34 -30.32 -12.72 18.90
C ARG A 34 -30.27 -11.22 19.16
N GLN A 35 -31.29 -10.68 19.83
CA GLN A 35 -31.38 -9.25 20.15
C GLN A 35 -30.30 -8.81 21.16
N GLN A 36 -30.01 -9.63 22.18
CA GLN A 36 -28.91 -9.37 23.11
C GLN A 36 -27.54 -9.44 22.43
N ARG A 37 -27.33 -10.39 21.51
CA ARG A 37 -26.09 -10.49 20.73
C ARG A 37 -25.92 -9.25 19.83
N GLN A 38 -27.00 -8.75 19.24
CA GLN A 38 -26.98 -7.54 18.42
C GLN A 38 -26.62 -6.30 19.25
N VAL A 39 -27.23 -6.13 20.43
CA VAL A 39 -26.91 -5.00 21.34
C VAL A 39 -25.45 -5.05 21.84
N LEU A 40 -24.91 -6.24 22.10
CA LEU A 40 -23.51 -6.40 22.51
C LEU A 40 -22.50 -6.15 21.37
N VAL A 41 -22.92 -6.33 20.12
CA VAL A 41 -22.08 -6.00 18.95
C VAL A 41 -22.11 -4.49 18.68
N GLU A 42 -23.25 -3.83 18.87
CA GLU A 42 -23.39 -2.37 18.69
C GLU A 42 -22.64 -1.55 19.76
N SER A 43 -22.25 -2.14 20.89
CA SER A 43 -21.55 -1.44 21.98
C SER A 43 -20.03 -1.53 21.91
N ARG A 44 -19.46 -2.35 21.02
CA ARG A 44 -17.99 -2.44 20.88
C ARG A 44 -17.46 -1.23 20.13
N PRO A 45 -16.43 -0.53 20.65
CA PRO A 45 -15.80 0.55 19.91
C PRO A 45 -15.20 0.00 18.62
N LYS A 46 -15.29 0.74 17.51
CA LYS A 46 -14.66 0.31 16.27
C LYS A 46 -13.13 0.48 16.37
N PRO A 47 -12.34 -0.30 15.62
CA PRO A 47 -10.88 -0.23 15.73
C PRO A 47 -10.31 1.19 15.56
N TRP A 48 -10.86 1.98 14.64
CA TRP A 48 -10.44 3.35 14.38
C TRP A 48 -10.93 4.40 15.40
N ASP A 49 -11.78 4.01 16.35
CA ASP A 49 -12.16 4.87 17.48
C ASP A 49 -11.09 4.81 18.59
N VAL A 50 -10.31 3.73 18.64
CA VAL A 50 -9.30 3.46 19.70
C VAL A 50 -7.87 3.49 19.18
N HIS A 51 -7.66 3.28 17.87
CA HIS A 51 -6.36 3.23 17.22
C HIS A 51 -6.28 4.15 16.01
N ARG A 52 -5.05 4.49 15.64
CA ARG A 52 -4.70 5.15 14.38
C ARG A 52 -3.94 4.17 13.49
N TYR A 53 -4.17 4.28 12.20
CA TYR A 53 -3.70 3.39 11.16
C TYR A 53 -3.10 4.21 10.03
N VAL A 54 -1.83 3.96 9.73
CA VAL A 54 -1.12 4.58 8.61
C VAL A 54 -0.60 3.49 7.69
N LEU A 55 -1.00 3.54 6.43
CA LEU A 55 -0.26 2.88 5.36
C LEU A 55 0.76 3.86 4.77
N ALA A 56 2.04 3.61 4.95
CA ALA A 56 3.12 4.34 4.31
C ALA A 56 3.52 3.63 3.01
N ASN A 57 3.24 4.28 1.88
CA ASN A 57 3.61 3.82 0.55
C ASN A 57 4.71 4.72 -0.02
N PHE A 58 5.52 4.12 -0.88
CA PHE A 58 6.61 4.82 -1.55
C PHE A 58 6.55 4.57 -3.05
N HIS A 59 7.00 5.56 -3.83
CA HIS A 59 6.95 5.52 -5.28
C HIS A 59 7.59 4.24 -5.79
N LYS A 60 6.84 3.46 -6.58
CA LYS A 60 7.23 2.13 -7.12
C LYS A 60 7.42 1.00 -6.12
N ALA A 61 7.08 1.19 -4.85
CA ALA A 61 6.99 0.12 -3.84
C ALA A 61 5.59 -0.52 -3.75
N GLY A 62 4.81 -0.53 -4.85
CA GLY A 62 3.50 -1.19 -4.88
C GLY A 62 2.30 -0.36 -4.44
N VAL A 63 2.40 0.98 -4.48
CA VAL A 63 1.37 1.94 -3.98
C VAL A 63 -0.08 1.51 -4.27
N HIS A 64 -0.42 1.19 -5.52
CA HIS A 64 -1.80 0.83 -5.88
C HIS A 64 -2.27 -0.48 -5.24
N LEU A 65 -1.39 -1.48 -5.19
CA LEU A 65 -1.68 -2.79 -4.61
C LEU A 65 -1.91 -2.67 -3.10
N THR A 66 -0.97 -2.07 -2.38
CA THR A 66 -1.03 -1.96 -0.92
C THR A 66 -2.14 -1.00 -0.47
N ALA A 67 -2.35 0.12 -1.17
CA ALA A 67 -3.48 1.02 -0.91
C ALA A 67 -4.83 0.32 -1.14
N GLY A 68 -4.94 -0.46 -2.21
CA GLY A 68 -6.13 -1.25 -2.52
C GLY A 68 -6.48 -2.24 -1.42
N ILE A 69 -5.50 -3.05 -0.99
CA ILE A 69 -5.64 -3.97 0.14
C ILE A 69 -6.08 -3.22 1.40
N PHE A 70 -5.37 -2.16 1.76
CA PHE A 70 -5.65 -1.38 2.96
C PHE A 70 -7.06 -0.78 2.97
N PHE A 71 -7.48 -0.09 1.90
CA PHE A 71 -8.79 0.53 1.86
C PHE A 71 -9.93 -0.48 1.72
N SER A 72 -9.73 -1.60 1.04
CA SER A 72 -10.76 -2.64 0.94
C SER A 72 -11.00 -3.33 2.28
N ILE A 73 -9.95 -3.59 3.06
CA ILE A 73 -10.06 -4.08 4.44
C ILE A 73 -10.88 -3.10 5.28
N PHE A 74 -10.49 -1.82 5.34
CA PHE A 74 -11.20 -0.85 6.17
C PHE A 74 -12.63 -0.56 5.68
N ALA A 75 -12.87 -0.56 4.37
CA ALA A 75 -14.21 -0.45 3.82
C ALA A 75 -15.10 -1.65 4.19
N ALA A 76 -14.56 -2.88 4.14
CA ALA A 76 -15.27 -4.08 4.56
C ALA A 76 -15.61 -4.07 6.06
N LEU A 77 -14.77 -3.46 6.89
CA LEU A 77 -15.04 -3.26 8.32
C LEU A 77 -16.05 -2.12 8.60
N GLY A 78 -16.44 -1.35 7.57
CA GLY A 78 -17.44 -0.29 7.66
C GLY A 78 -16.87 1.12 7.85
N VAL A 79 -15.58 1.37 7.61
CA VAL A 79 -15.04 2.73 7.61
C VAL A 79 -15.65 3.54 6.46
N PRO A 80 -16.33 4.67 6.74
CA PRO A 80 -16.88 5.48 5.67
C PRO A 80 -15.75 6.18 4.90
N PRO A 81 -15.87 6.38 3.57
CA PRO A 81 -14.85 7.06 2.76
C PRO A 81 -14.48 8.47 3.24
N THR A 82 -15.38 9.14 3.96
CA THR A 82 -15.14 10.47 4.54
C THR A 82 -14.23 10.44 5.77
N SER A 83 -14.01 9.27 6.37
CA SER A 83 -13.14 9.07 7.55
C SER A 83 -11.76 8.52 7.21
N VAL A 84 -11.45 8.34 5.92
CA VAL A 84 -10.10 8.01 5.47
C VAL A 84 -9.34 9.26 5.05
N GLY A 85 -8.03 9.24 5.26
CA GLY A 85 -7.10 10.28 4.82
C GLY A 85 -6.17 9.82 3.72
N ASN A 86 -5.73 10.80 2.93
CA ASN A 86 -4.69 10.61 1.92
C ASN A 86 -3.70 11.76 2.02
N VAL A 87 -2.41 11.46 2.11
CA VAL A 87 -1.34 12.46 2.13
C VAL A 87 -0.29 12.07 1.10
N VAL A 88 -0.01 12.93 0.14
CA VAL A 88 0.96 12.67 -0.93
C VAL A 88 2.02 13.77 -0.92
N TYR A 89 3.29 13.42 -1.15
CA TYR A 89 4.35 14.41 -1.34
C TYR A 89 4.70 14.62 -2.83
N PRO A 90 4.79 15.88 -3.32
CA PRO A 90 4.42 17.11 -2.62
C PRO A 90 2.90 17.26 -2.53
N CYS A 91 2.45 17.79 -1.40
CA CYS A 91 1.03 18.06 -1.13
C CYS A 91 0.58 19.36 -1.84
N SER A 92 0.80 19.42 -3.15
CA SER A 92 0.61 20.62 -3.97
C SER A 92 -0.40 20.45 -5.11
N LEU A 93 -0.81 19.21 -5.37
CA LEU A 93 -1.83 18.92 -6.38
C LEU A 93 -3.20 19.03 -5.72
N VAL A 94 -4.11 19.77 -6.36
CA VAL A 94 -5.47 19.96 -5.88
C VAL A 94 -6.12 18.58 -5.72
N ASN A 95 -6.71 18.33 -4.54
CA ASN A 95 -7.38 17.07 -4.17
C ASN A 95 -6.49 15.83 -4.00
N THR A 96 -5.16 15.93 -4.00
CA THR A 96 -4.31 14.76 -3.68
C THR A 96 -4.10 14.57 -2.18
N CYS A 97 -4.25 15.63 -1.38
CA CYS A 97 -4.24 15.52 0.07
C CYS A 97 -5.61 15.86 0.64
N PHE A 98 -6.12 15.03 1.53
CA PHE A 98 -7.35 15.28 2.27
C PHE A 98 -7.34 14.51 3.59
N ASN A 99 -8.07 15.03 4.58
CA ASN A 99 -8.23 14.42 5.90
C ASN A 99 -6.91 13.94 6.52
N SER A 100 -5.88 14.80 6.56
CA SER A 100 -4.55 14.43 7.06
C SER A 100 -4.55 13.93 8.52
N ASP A 101 -5.57 14.29 9.29
CA ASP A 101 -5.75 13.90 10.69
C ASP A 101 -6.68 12.69 10.88
N ALA A 102 -7.18 12.08 9.80
CA ALA A 102 -8.01 10.89 9.85
C ALA A 102 -7.33 9.75 10.64
N PRO A 103 -8.10 8.96 11.41
CA PRO A 103 -7.56 7.83 12.15
C PRO A 103 -7.07 6.73 11.21
N VAL A 104 -7.67 6.57 10.03
CA VAL A 104 -7.22 5.66 8.97
C VAL A 104 -6.73 6.49 7.81
N ARG A 105 -5.45 6.35 7.42
CA ARG A 105 -4.93 7.12 6.28
C ARG A 105 -3.80 6.41 5.55
N GLN A 106 -3.66 6.74 4.28
CA GLN A 106 -2.45 6.42 3.53
C GLN A 106 -1.55 7.65 3.40
N MET A 107 -0.25 7.40 3.31
CA MET A 107 0.77 8.39 3.06
C MET A 107 1.67 7.90 1.92
N THR A 108 1.71 8.63 0.82
CA THR A 108 2.58 8.31 -0.33
C THR A 108 3.74 9.32 -0.38
N ASP A 109 4.97 8.84 -0.37
CA ASP A 109 6.22 9.62 -0.47
C ASP A 109 6.43 10.69 0.61
N SER A 110 5.57 10.74 1.63
CA SER A 110 5.57 11.74 2.70
C SER A 110 5.91 11.17 4.07
N TYR A 111 5.94 9.84 4.22
CA TYR A 111 6.25 9.17 5.46
C TYR A 111 7.76 9.02 5.63
N ASN A 112 8.27 9.36 6.80
CA ASN A 112 9.67 9.17 7.17
C ASN A 112 9.82 9.03 8.69
N ALA A 113 11.04 8.76 9.16
CA ALA A 113 11.33 8.57 10.58
C ALA A 113 10.93 9.77 11.45
N SER A 114 11.12 11.00 10.96
CA SER A 114 10.75 12.21 11.69
C SER A 114 9.24 12.32 11.87
N TYR A 115 8.47 12.02 10.82
CA TYR A 115 7.01 11.95 10.88
C TYR A 115 6.56 10.87 11.87
N ALA A 116 7.11 9.65 11.77
CA ALA A 116 6.79 8.55 12.68
C ALA A 116 7.02 8.92 14.15
N GLN A 117 8.18 9.52 14.45
CA GLN A 117 8.50 9.98 15.80
C GLN A 117 7.56 11.09 16.28
N LYS A 118 7.19 12.04 15.41
CA LYS A 118 6.25 13.11 15.75
C LYS A 118 4.88 12.55 16.10
N GLU A 119 4.35 11.63 15.30
CA GLU A 119 3.03 11.03 15.53
C GLU A 119 2.97 10.16 16.78
N ARG A 120 4.08 9.49 17.13
CA ARG A 120 4.22 8.69 18.36
C ARG A 120 4.34 9.55 19.62
N LYS A 121 4.95 10.74 19.52
CA LYS A 121 5.17 11.65 20.67
C LYS A 121 3.95 12.52 21.02
N GLN A 122 2.91 12.54 20.20
CA GLN A 122 1.71 13.32 20.47
C GLN A 122 0.95 12.74 21.67
N LYS A 123 1.00 13.45 22.80
CA LYS A 123 0.25 13.11 24.01
C LYS A 123 -1.25 13.09 23.70
N ASN A 124 -1.98 12.19 24.36
CA ASN A 124 -3.44 12.04 24.25
C ASN A 124 -3.97 11.59 22.87
N ARG A 125 -3.11 11.03 22.01
CA ARG A 125 -3.59 10.33 20.80
C ARG A 125 -3.57 8.83 21.00
N ALA A 126 -4.53 8.19 20.35
CA ALA A 126 -4.60 6.74 20.21
C ALA A 126 -3.27 6.14 19.70
N PRO A 127 -2.92 4.91 20.11
CA PRO A 127 -1.80 4.14 19.54
C PRO A 127 -1.80 4.17 18.01
N LEU A 128 -0.60 4.20 17.42
CA LEU A 128 -0.42 4.26 15.97
C LEU A 128 0.15 2.95 15.45
N TYR A 129 -0.60 2.25 14.60
CA TYR A 129 -0.16 1.13 13.80
C TYR A 129 0.25 1.63 12.41
N THR A 130 1.48 1.32 12.00
CA THR A 130 1.99 1.69 10.68
C THR A 130 2.28 0.43 9.87
N ALA A 131 1.73 0.34 8.67
CA ALA A 131 2.17 -0.60 7.65
C ALA A 131 3.06 0.15 6.66
N ILE A 132 4.22 -0.39 6.31
CA ILE A 132 5.17 0.24 5.38
C ILE A 132 5.31 -0.67 4.17
N SER A 133 4.98 -0.16 2.98
CA SER A 133 5.20 -0.91 1.74
C SER A 133 6.69 -0.89 1.38
N VAL A 134 7.24 -2.07 1.10
CA VAL A 134 8.63 -2.23 0.67
C VAL A 134 8.70 -3.03 -0.62
N ARG A 135 9.73 -2.74 -1.41
CA ARG A 135 10.10 -3.45 -2.63
C ARG A 135 11.61 -3.37 -2.77
N ASP A 136 12.24 -4.29 -3.49
CA ASP A 136 13.68 -4.24 -3.76
C ASP A 136 14.08 -2.86 -4.33
N PRO A 137 14.97 -2.11 -3.65
CA PRO A 137 15.47 -0.82 -4.13
C PRO A 137 15.92 -0.76 -5.59
N LEU A 138 16.60 -1.79 -6.11
CA LEU A 138 17.05 -1.78 -7.52
C LEU A 138 15.87 -1.94 -8.48
N VAL A 139 14.89 -2.76 -8.09
CA VAL A 139 13.65 -2.93 -8.86
C VAL A 139 12.82 -1.64 -8.81
N MET A 140 12.81 -0.92 -7.68
CA MET A 140 12.19 0.42 -7.59
C MET A 140 12.84 1.40 -8.57
N VAL A 141 14.18 1.46 -8.66
CA VAL A 141 14.89 2.32 -9.64
C VAL A 141 14.50 1.95 -11.07
N ALA A 142 14.58 0.67 -11.42
CA ALA A 142 14.25 0.22 -12.78
C ALA A 142 12.79 0.52 -13.14
N SER A 143 11.88 0.24 -12.22
CA SER A 143 10.44 0.44 -12.40
C SER A 143 10.10 1.92 -12.51
N ALA A 144 10.77 2.79 -11.75
CA ALA A 144 10.61 4.24 -11.83
C ALA A 144 11.13 4.77 -13.17
N TYR A 145 12.31 4.33 -13.61
CA TYR A 145 12.90 4.75 -14.86
C TYR A 145 11.99 4.43 -16.05
N CYS A 146 11.57 3.17 -16.18
CA CYS A 146 10.72 2.73 -17.29
C CYS A 146 9.39 3.48 -17.32
N TYR A 147 8.72 3.55 -16.18
CA TYR A 147 7.41 4.15 -16.09
C TYR A 147 7.40 5.65 -16.45
N HIS A 148 8.39 6.39 -15.96
CA HIS A 148 8.47 7.83 -16.23
C HIS A 148 9.01 8.12 -17.62
N ARG A 149 9.90 7.29 -18.15
CA ARG A 149 10.38 7.41 -19.54
C ARG A 149 9.25 7.21 -20.56
N ASP A 150 8.31 6.32 -20.27
CA ASP A 150 7.16 6.03 -21.13
C ASP A 150 6.02 7.08 -20.99
N GLY A 151 6.22 8.11 -20.15
CA GLY A 151 5.32 9.26 -20.04
C GLY A 151 4.04 8.99 -19.25
N HIS A 152 4.03 8.00 -18.36
CA HIS A 152 2.86 7.69 -17.55
C HIS A 152 2.54 8.75 -16.48
N GLU A 153 3.49 9.63 -16.11
CA GLU A 153 3.33 10.65 -15.07
C GLU A 153 4.02 11.99 -15.44
N PRO A 154 3.53 12.72 -16.46
CA PRO A 154 4.20 13.91 -17.01
C PRO A 154 4.36 15.08 -16.03
N LEU A 155 3.62 15.08 -14.92
CA LEU A 155 3.62 16.14 -13.91
C LEU A 155 4.34 15.71 -12.62
N ASN A 156 4.90 14.51 -12.56
CA ASN A 156 5.59 14.05 -11.37
C ASN A 156 6.94 14.78 -11.24
N LYS A 157 7.11 15.50 -10.12
CA LYS A 157 8.31 16.29 -9.84
C LYS A 157 9.47 15.46 -9.27
N LEU A 158 9.17 14.29 -8.69
CA LEU A 158 10.18 13.37 -8.15
C LEU A 158 11.10 12.92 -9.28
N VAL A 159 10.50 12.43 -10.37
CA VAL A 159 11.23 11.97 -11.55
C VAL A 159 10.66 12.64 -12.80
N PRO A 160 11.18 13.83 -13.16
CA PRO A 160 10.69 14.59 -14.30
C PRO A 160 10.87 13.84 -15.63
N GLU A 161 9.76 13.59 -16.34
CA GLU A 161 9.74 12.87 -17.62
C GLU A 161 10.60 13.54 -18.69
N LYS A 162 10.54 14.88 -18.81
CA LYS A 162 11.20 15.61 -19.90
C LYS A 162 12.71 15.43 -19.88
N GLU A 163 13.28 15.44 -18.68
CA GLU A 163 14.69 15.19 -18.44
C GLU A 163 15.05 13.72 -18.70
N LEU A 164 14.15 12.78 -18.38
CA LEU A 164 14.36 11.36 -18.61
C LEU A 164 14.30 10.92 -20.07
N HIS A 165 13.40 11.52 -20.86
CA HIS A 165 13.12 11.08 -22.22
C HIS A 165 14.35 11.16 -23.15
N GLY A 166 15.28 12.07 -22.86
CA GLY A 166 16.55 12.21 -23.59
C GLY A 166 17.68 11.27 -23.14
N LEU A 167 17.50 10.53 -22.04
CA LEU A 167 18.55 9.71 -21.44
C LEU A 167 18.47 8.25 -21.88
N GLY A 168 19.64 7.67 -22.20
CA GLY A 168 19.79 6.23 -22.38
C GLY A 168 19.56 5.47 -21.06
N PHE A 169 19.58 4.13 -21.11
CA PHE A 169 19.33 3.30 -19.93
C PHE A 169 20.35 3.54 -18.80
N ALA A 170 21.63 3.71 -19.10
CA ALA A 170 22.67 3.93 -18.09
C ALA A 170 22.51 5.28 -17.38
N ASP A 171 22.51 6.38 -18.14
CA ASP A 171 22.35 7.73 -17.57
C ASP A 171 20.97 7.92 -16.94
N GLY A 172 19.94 7.33 -17.54
CA GLY A 172 18.57 7.38 -17.05
C GLY A 172 18.37 6.62 -15.74
N ALA A 173 18.93 5.42 -15.61
CA ALA A 173 18.90 4.67 -14.35
C ALA A 173 19.63 5.42 -13.24
N GLN A 174 20.81 5.99 -13.53
CA GLN A 174 21.55 6.82 -12.58
C GLN A 174 20.74 8.05 -12.16
N PHE A 175 20.17 8.78 -13.13
CA PHE A 175 19.32 9.94 -12.88
C PHE A 175 18.12 9.59 -12.00
N THR A 176 17.42 8.50 -12.30
CA THR A 176 16.29 8.02 -11.50
C THR A 176 16.74 7.62 -10.09
N ALA A 177 17.87 6.91 -9.96
CA ALA A 177 18.40 6.51 -8.66
C ALA A 177 18.70 7.72 -7.76
N ASP A 178 19.34 8.76 -8.29
CA ASP A 178 19.63 9.99 -7.55
C ASP A 178 18.36 10.65 -6.99
N ARG A 179 17.22 10.51 -7.70
CA ARG A 179 15.93 11.11 -7.30
C ARG A 179 15.12 10.27 -6.31
N ILE A 180 15.16 8.95 -6.44
CA ILE A 180 14.38 8.08 -5.55
C ILE A 180 15.17 7.64 -4.32
N LEU A 181 16.49 7.84 -4.29
CA LEU A 181 17.33 7.48 -3.14
C LEU A 181 16.81 8.06 -1.81
N PRO A 182 16.40 9.34 -1.71
CA PRO A 182 15.83 9.87 -0.47
C PRO A 182 14.60 9.10 0.02
N LEU A 183 13.74 8.62 -0.89
CA LEU A 183 12.57 7.80 -0.52
C LEU A 183 13.00 6.45 0.04
N ILE A 184 13.98 5.79 -0.58
CA ILE A 184 14.51 4.51 -0.09
C ILE A 184 15.17 4.70 1.29
N GLN A 185 15.87 5.82 1.50
CA GLN A 185 16.41 6.20 2.80
C GLN A 185 15.30 6.44 3.83
N ASP A 186 14.19 7.05 3.44
CA ASP A 186 13.03 7.25 4.33
C ASP A 186 12.34 5.93 4.71
N ILE A 187 12.24 4.96 3.80
CA ILE A 187 11.76 3.59 4.11
C ILE A 187 12.66 2.98 5.18
N VAL A 188 13.97 2.91 4.92
CA VAL A 188 14.94 2.29 5.84
C VAL A 188 14.96 3.01 7.18
N GLY A 189 15.03 4.35 7.18
CA GLY A 189 15.05 5.14 8.42
C GLY A 189 13.78 4.96 9.25
N SER A 190 12.63 4.72 8.61
CA SER A 190 11.38 4.42 9.32
C SER A 190 11.36 3.03 9.97
N LEU A 191 12.25 2.13 9.53
CA LEU A 191 12.41 0.76 10.01
C LEU A 191 13.63 0.57 10.94
N ASP A 192 14.56 1.52 11.00
CA ASP A 192 15.77 1.45 11.86
C ASP A 192 15.43 1.51 13.37
N ASP A 193 14.26 2.06 13.74
CA ASP A 193 13.67 1.99 15.09
C ASP A 193 12.23 1.46 15.00
N PRO A 194 12.08 0.15 14.73
CA PRO A 194 10.77 -0.45 14.58
C PRO A 194 10.17 -0.52 15.97
N ALA A 195 9.28 0.41 16.27
CA ALA A 195 8.37 0.23 17.39
C ALA A 195 7.56 -1.06 17.16
N ASN A 196 7.06 -1.68 18.23
CA ASN A 196 6.15 -2.84 18.17
C ASN A 196 4.87 -2.61 17.32
N HIS A 197 4.70 -1.42 16.76
CA HIS A 197 3.57 -0.98 15.95
C HIS A 197 4.00 -0.59 14.52
N THR A 198 4.97 -1.30 13.95
CA THR A 198 5.33 -1.18 12.53
C THR A 198 5.42 -2.54 11.86
N HIS A 199 4.68 -2.70 10.75
CA HIS A 199 4.64 -3.90 9.93
C HIS A 199 5.14 -3.58 8.53
N VAL A 200 5.82 -4.54 7.92
CA VAL A 200 6.38 -4.43 6.58
C VAL A 200 5.50 -5.21 5.62
N LEU A 201 4.95 -4.54 4.61
CA LEU A 201 4.22 -5.15 3.51
C LEU A 201 5.18 -5.33 2.31
N SER A 202 5.60 -6.55 2.04
CA SER A 202 6.49 -6.87 0.93
C SER A 202 5.72 -7.01 -0.38
N PHE A 203 6.07 -6.15 -1.36
CA PHE A 203 5.52 -6.24 -2.71
C PHE A 203 5.76 -7.62 -3.35
N GLU A 204 6.97 -8.17 -3.18
CA GLU A 204 7.34 -9.47 -3.75
C GLU A 204 6.46 -10.59 -3.18
N ARG A 205 6.23 -10.60 -1.86
CA ARG A 205 5.35 -11.62 -1.24
C ARG A 205 3.90 -11.47 -1.68
N LEU A 206 3.41 -10.24 -1.84
CA LEU A 206 2.05 -9.99 -2.33
C LEU A 206 1.85 -10.39 -3.79
N THR A 207 2.91 -10.54 -4.59
CA THR A 207 2.80 -10.79 -6.04
C THR A 207 3.36 -12.15 -6.48
N GLU A 208 4.16 -12.80 -5.63
CA GLU A 208 4.81 -14.08 -5.92
C GLU A 208 3.81 -15.21 -6.19
N SER A 209 2.79 -15.35 -5.35
CA SER A 209 1.76 -16.38 -5.47
C SER A 209 0.51 -15.97 -4.69
N SER A 210 -0.64 -16.57 -5.02
CA SER A 210 -1.87 -16.34 -4.26
C SER A 210 -1.77 -16.83 -2.81
N GLU A 211 -1.00 -17.89 -2.56
CA GLU A 211 -0.75 -18.40 -1.19
C GLU A 211 0.12 -17.42 -0.39
N SER A 212 1.16 -16.87 -1.01
CA SER A 212 2.02 -15.85 -0.39
C SER A 212 1.24 -14.55 -0.14
N PHE A 213 0.35 -14.17 -1.07
CA PHE A 213 -0.58 -13.06 -0.88
C PHE A 213 -1.47 -13.28 0.35
N ASP A 214 -2.13 -14.44 0.45
CA ASP A 214 -3.04 -14.73 1.58
C ASP A 214 -2.30 -14.67 2.91
N LYS A 215 -1.09 -15.24 2.95
CA LYS A 215 -0.24 -15.21 4.15
C LYS A 215 0.14 -13.79 4.55
N GLU A 216 0.63 -12.98 3.61
CA GLU A 216 1.05 -11.60 3.92
C GLU A 216 -0.16 -10.75 4.35
N VAL A 217 -1.34 -10.94 3.74
CA VAL A 217 -2.57 -10.24 4.14
C VAL A 217 -3.05 -10.71 5.52
N GLN A 218 -2.94 -12.00 5.84
CA GLN A 218 -3.26 -12.52 7.17
C GLN A 218 -2.33 -11.92 8.24
N ASP A 219 -1.01 -11.96 8.02
CA ASP A 219 -0.01 -11.39 8.93
C ASP A 219 -0.26 -9.86 9.12
N PHE A 220 -0.69 -9.18 8.05
CA PHE A 220 -1.07 -7.79 8.08
C PHE A 220 -2.32 -7.53 8.93
N MET A 221 -3.37 -8.36 8.77
CA MET A 221 -4.60 -8.28 9.58
C MET A 221 -4.33 -8.52 11.06
N ASP A 222 -3.50 -9.51 11.39
CA ASP A 222 -3.10 -9.84 12.76
C ASP A 222 -2.34 -8.69 13.42
N PHE A 223 -1.52 -7.98 12.65
CA PHE A 223 -0.81 -6.80 13.13
C PHE A 223 -1.73 -5.58 13.33
N MET A 224 -2.66 -5.31 12.40
CA MET A 224 -3.51 -4.10 12.43
C MET A 224 -4.62 -4.19 13.48
N PHE A 225 -5.12 -5.40 13.71
CA PHE A 225 -6.22 -5.65 14.63
C PHE A 225 -5.75 -6.66 15.68
N PRO A 226 -4.79 -6.27 16.55
CA PRO A 226 -4.47 -7.09 17.69
C PRO A 226 -5.71 -7.16 18.60
N ASP A 227 -5.81 -8.26 19.34
CA ASP A 227 -6.94 -8.55 20.23
C ASP A 227 -8.27 -8.78 19.48
N ASP A 228 -9.37 -8.92 20.24
CA ASP A 228 -10.72 -9.16 19.73
C ASP A 228 -11.42 -7.87 19.24
N LEU A 229 -10.69 -6.94 18.63
CA LEU A 229 -11.20 -5.65 18.14
C LEU A 229 -12.17 -5.78 16.97
N ILE A 230 -12.02 -6.86 16.21
CA ILE A 230 -12.93 -7.25 15.14
C ILE A 230 -13.43 -8.66 15.43
N THR A 231 -14.66 -8.94 15.05
CA THR A 231 -15.22 -10.29 15.10
C THR A 231 -14.58 -11.19 14.03
N GLU A 232 -14.70 -12.50 14.19
CA GLU A 232 -14.25 -13.46 13.18
C GLU A 232 -14.95 -13.22 11.83
N ASP A 233 -16.25 -12.92 11.84
CA ASP A 233 -17.00 -12.62 10.61
C ASP A 233 -16.47 -11.36 9.91
N GLU A 234 -16.20 -10.29 10.67
CA GLU A 234 -15.59 -9.06 10.15
C GLU A 234 -14.19 -9.34 9.57
N ARG A 235 -13.39 -10.17 10.25
CA ARG A 235 -12.07 -10.60 9.77
C ARG A 235 -12.18 -11.35 8.45
N GLN A 236 -13.07 -12.33 8.34
CA GLN A 236 -13.28 -13.09 7.10
C GLN A 236 -13.78 -12.21 5.94
N GLN A 237 -14.65 -11.24 6.23
CA GLN A 237 -15.09 -10.26 5.23
C GLN A 237 -13.94 -9.38 4.74
N ALA A 238 -13.09 -8.88 5.65
CA ALA A 238 -11.94 -8.07 5.31
C ALA A 238 -10.89 -8.85 4.48
N LEU A 239 -10.58 -10.08 4.87
CA LEU A 239 -9.68 -10.97 4.12
C LEU A 239 -10.23 -11.22 2.71
N LYS A 240 -11.52 -11.55 2.59
CA LYS A 240 -12.18 -11.73 1.30
C LYS A 240 -12.13 -10.45 0.45
N ALA A 241 -12.36 -9.28 1.04
CA ALA A 241 -12.28 -8.01 0.32
C ALA A 241 -10.87 -7.75 -0.24
N ALA A 242 -9.82 -8.04 0.54
CA ALA A 242 -8.44 -7.89 0.11
C ALA A 242 -8.11 -8.75 -1.12
N THR A 243 -8.67 -9.97 -1.24
CA THR A 243 -8.40 -10.87 -2.38
C THR A 243 -8.73 -10.28 -3.76
N ALA A 244 -9.56 -9.23 -3.83
CA ALA A 244 -9.84 -8.52 -5.08
C ALA A 244 -8.56 -7.89 -5.69
N PHE A 245 -7.51 -7.71 -4.89
CA PHE A 245 -6.22 -7.15 -5.30
C PHE A 245 -5.14 -8.22 -5.53
N ASP A 246 -5.44 -9.51 -5.35
CA ASP A 246 -4.55 -10.58 -5.78
C ASP A 246 -4.53 -10.63 -7.32
N ALA A 247 -3.44 -10.14 -7.91
CA ALA A 247 -3.22 -10.07 -9.34
C ALA A 247 -3.29 -11.43 -10.06
N ARG A 248 -3.02 -12.53 -9.35
CA ARG A 248 -3.06 -13.88 -9.94
C ARG A 248 -4.47 -14.43 -10.00
N ARG A 249 -5.30 -14.11 -9.01
CA ARG A 249 -6.74 -14.43 -9.03
C ARG A 249 -7.51 -13.47 -9.93
N ASN A 250 -7.10 -12.20 -9.97
CA ASN A 250 -7.81 -11.10 -10.64
C ASN A 250 -6.87 -10.34 -11.59
N PRO A 251 -6.40 -10.95 -12.69
CA PRO A 251 -5.45 -10.31 -13.59
C PRO A 251 -5.97 -8.99 -14.18
N SER A 252 -7.26 -8.91 -14.50
CA SER A 252 -7.90 -7.70 -15.03
C SER A 252 -7.90 -6.52 -14.06
N ALA A 253 -7.87 -6.77 -12.74
CA ALA A 253 -7.79 -5.70 -11.74
C ALA A 253 -6.46 -4.94 -11.81
N THR A 254 -5.43 -5.54 -12.42
CA THR A 254 -4.08 -4.96 -12.55
C THR A 254 -3.81 -4.32 -13.91
N GLU A 255 -4.72 -4.44 -14.88
CA GLU A 255 -4.54 -3.95 -16.26
C GLU A 255 -4.76 -2.43 -16.42
N MET A 256 -4.71 -1.64 -15.33
CA MET A 256 -5.00 -0.20 -15.35
C MET A 256 -3.95 0.66 -16.09
N GLY A 257 -3.11 0.08 -16.95
CA GLY A 257 -2.14 0.83 -17.75
C GLY A 257 -0.96 1.40 -16.95
N HIS A 258 -0.74 0.90 -15.72
CA HIS A 258 0.36 1.29 -14.84
C HIS A 258 1.44 0.18 -14.73
N SER A 259 1.63 -0.60 -15.78
CA SER A 259 2.66 -1.64 -15.87
C SER A 259 3.80 -1.22 -16.80
N ASN A 260 5.01 -1.68 -16.51
CA ASN A 260 6.16 -1.47 -17.39
C ASN A 260 6.28 -2.64 -18.37
N SER A 261 6.88 -2.38 -19.54
CA SER A 261 7.29 -3.47 -20.41
C SER A 261 8.43 -4.29 -19.76
N LYS A 262 8.31 -5.62 -19.82
CA LYS A 262 9.35 -6.54 -19.29
C LYS A 262 10.72 -6.30 -19.93
N ASP A 263 10.75 -5.90 -21.19
CA ASP A 263 12.00 -5.57 -21.88
C ASP A 263 12.65 -4.30 -21.33
N CYS A 264 11.86 -3.25 -21.03
CA CYS A 264 12.41 -2.05 -20.40
C CYS A 264 12.99 -2.37 -19.02
N GLU A 265 12.24 -3.06 -18.14
CA GLU A 265 12.71 -3.34 -16.78
C GLU A 265 13.98 -4.18 -16.78
N ARG A 266 14.07 -5.19 -17.66
CA ARG A 266 15.27 -6.00 -17.83
C ARG A 266 16.48 -5.16 -18.28
N LYS A 267 16.30 -4.26 -19.25
CA LYS A 267 17.37 -3.37 -19.73
C LYS A 267 17.79 -2.35 -18.67
N ALA A 268 16.82 -1.80 -17.94
CA ALA A 268 17.07 -0.86 -16.85
C ALA A 268 17.83 -1.53 -15.69
N LEU A 269 17.45 -2.75 -15.29
CA LEU A 269 18.19 -3.51 -14.28
C LEU A 269 19.62 -3.84 -14.72
N ALA A 270 19.84 -4.19 -15.98
CA ALA A 270 21.19 -4.40 -16.50
C ALA A 270 22.03 -3.11 -16.45
N ALA A 271 21.41 -1.96 -16.74
CA ALA A 271 22.07 -0.65 -16.69
C ALA A 271 22.34 -0.15 -15.26
N ILE A 272 21.49 -0.53 -14.30
CA ILE A 272 21.67 -0.25 -12.87
C ILE A 272 23.00 -0.80 -12.34
N LEU A 273 23.41 -1.98 -12.82
CA LEU A 273 24.69 -2.58 -12.43
C LEU A 273 25.92 -1.82 -12.98
N GLN A 274 25.70 -0.86 -13.87
CA GLN A 274 26.72 0.01 -14.46
C GLN A 274 26.72 1.43 -13.88
N MET A 275 25.85 1.71 -12.89
CA MET A 275 25.82 3.01 -12.20
C MET A 275 27.14 3.33 -11.53
N LYS A 276 27.30 4.60 -11.12
CA LYS A 276 28.47 5.04 -10.34
C LYS A 276 28.67 4.11 -9.14
N PRO A 277 29.90 3.60 -8.88
CA PRO A 277 30.12 2.62 -7.82
C PRO A 277 29.64 3.06 -6.44
N GLY A 278 29.71 4.36 -6.14
CA GLY A 278 29.18 4.95 -4.91
C GLY A 278 27.66 4.75 -4.78
N MET A 279 26.90 5.05 -5.83
CA MET A 279 25.45 4.90 -5.84
C MET A 279 25.03 3.43 -5.72
N LEU A 280 25.64 2.55 -6.52
CA LEU A 280 25.31 1.13 -6.50
C LEU A 280 25.58 0.50 -5.13
N ARG A 281 26.71 0.85 -4.50
CA ARG A 281 27.03 0.43 -3.13
C ARG A 281 25.98 0.92 -2.13
N THR A 282 25.60 2.20 -2.15
CA THR A 282 24.56 2.73 -1.26
C THR A 282 23.24 1.98 -1.44
N LEU A 283 22.82 1.71 -2.68
CA LEU A 283 21.60 0.96 -2.93
C LEU A 283 21.69 -0.48 -2.42
N HIS A 284 22.82 -1.17 -2.57
CA HIS A 284 23.03 -2.50 -2.00
C HIS A 284 23.00 -2.51 -0.47
N GLU A 285 23.57 -1.49 0.19
CA GLU A 285 23.49 -1.36 1.64
C GLU A 285 22.04 -1.19 2.11
N LEU A 286 21.26 -0.35 1.42
CA LEU A 286 19.83 -0.15 1.71
C LEU A 286 19.00 -1.42 1.43
N ARG A 287 19.29 -2.15 0.34
CA ARG A 287 18.68 -3.46 0.06
C ARG A 287 18.92 -4.44 1.20
N ALA A 288 20.15 -4.55 1.68
CA ALA A 288 20.51 -5.47 2.75
C ALA A 288 19.75 -5.14 4.04
N LYS A 289 19.61 -3.84 4.38
CA LYS A 289 18.81 -3.39 5.52
C LYS A 289 17.32 -3.75 5.40
N LEU A 290 16.79 -3.82 4.18
CA LEU A 290 15.42 -4.25 3.88
C LEU A 290 15.29 -5.78 3.70
N GLY A 291 16.36 -6.56 3.87
CA GLY A 291 16.35 -8.01 3.75
C GLY A 291 16.55 -8.56 2.32
N TYR A 292 16.84 -7.71 1.33
CA TYR A 292 17.05 -8.12 -0.06
C TYR A 292 18.52 -8.49 -0.34
N ASN A 293 18.95 -9.62 0.21
CA ASN A 293 20.34 -10.12 0.09
C ASN A 293 20.62 -10.90 -1.22
N GLY A 294 19.59 -11.22 -2.00
CA GLY A 294 19.70 -11.97 -3.27
C GLY A 294 19.85 -11.08 -4.50
N SER A 295 19.87 -11.73 -5.68
CA SER A 295 19.73 -11.05 -6.97
C SER A 295 18.33 -10.44 -7.12
N PRO A 296 18.17 -9.26 -7.74
CA PRO A 296 16.86 -8.68 -8.02
C PRO A 296 16.00 -9.61 -8.88
N SER A 297 14.74 -9.79 -8.53
CA SER A 297 13.73 -10.52 -9.32
C SER A 297 12.77 -9.55 -9.99
N ILE A 298 12.45 -9.81 -11.26
CA ILE A 298 11.34 -9.15 -11.98
C ILE A 298 10.12 -10.05 -11.83
N HIS A 299 9.03 -9.52 -11.27
CA HIS A 299 7.76 -10.22 -11.09
C HIS A 299 6.75 -9.78 -12.15
#